data_AF-A0A9E8N3Y0-F1
#
_entry.id   AF-A0A9E8N3Y0-F1
#
_cell.length_a   1.000
_cell.length_b   1.000
_cell.length_c   1.000
_cell.angle_alpha   90.00
_cell.angle_beta   90.00
_cell.angle_gamma   90.00
#
_symmetry.space_group_name_H-M   'P 1'
#
loop_
_entity.id
_entity.type
_entity.pdbx_description
1 polymer ?
#
loop_
_entity_poly.entity_id
_entity_poly.type
_entity_poly.pdbx_seq_one_letter_code
_entity_poly.pdbx_strand_id
1 'polypeptide(L)'
;MYKILFLLAFVTNAFSQNVKISIDAPAVLNGRKAILLTREKGFAAVVHSIKLGFDTTHLQMDRNLVPDLYQLQVSQMKGSLTFFFDSGTQVRLDTTDVSKSVVTHSKSNPEWRMYWDSIQQPSDARLNAYVVKEVRARKKNQTDSLNYWVAQQDLERQEVLSKTGKFIFDHPRSYVSLYLLKINWYAFKNQGLFERLDPALAHHKNYKLLKEKRRVAKTSVTEIHSSGTKF
;
A
#
# COMPACT_ATOMS: atom_id res chain seq x y z
N MET A 1 -27.29 -36.74 35.75
CA MET A 1 -26.31 -35.66 35.98
C MET A 1 -25.87 -35.11 34.64
N TYR A 2 -26.24 -33.86 34.34
CA TYR A 2 -26.10 -33.24 33.03
C TYR A 2 -24.64 -32.87 32.72
N LYS A 3 -24.13 -33.31 31.57
CA LYS A 3 -22.86 -32.84 30.98
C LYS A 3 -23.12 -31.52 30.25
N ILE A 4 -22.68 -30.42 30.83
CA ILE A 4 -22.69 -29.10 30.16
C ILE A 4 -21.46 -29.04 29.25
N LEU A 5 -21.72 -29.14 27.94
CA LEU A 5 -20.76 -28.93 26.87
C LEU A 5 -20.63 -27.42 26.66
N PHE A 6 -19.55 -26.81 27.17
CA PHE A 6 -19.23 -25.41 26.93
C PHE A 6 -18.67 -25.25 25.50
N LEU A 7 -19.57 -25.07 24.53
CA LEU A 7 -19.24 -24.60 23.20
C LEU A 7 -18.88 -23.11 23.30
N LEU A 8 -17.59 -22.82 23.51
CA LEU A 8 -17.02 -21.49 23.24
C LEU A 8 -17.13 -21.24 21.74
N ALA A 9 -18.26 -20.68 21.33
CA ALA A 9 -18.42 -20.08 20.02
C ALA A 9 -17.36 -18.98 19.88
N PHE A 10 -16.33 -19.25 19.09
CA PHE A 10 -15.45 -18.22 18.56
C PHE A 10 -16.31 -17.30 17.69
N VAL A 11 -16.88 -16.26 18.31
CA VAL A 11 -17.37 -15.10 17.58
C VAL A 11 -16.14 -14.49 16.94
N THR A 12 -15.89 -14.86 15.69
CA THR A 12 -15.02 -14.09 14.83
C THR A 12 -15.71 -12.74 14.68
N ASN A 13 -15.30 -11.79 15.51
CA ASN A 13 -15.60 -10.38 15.28
C ASN A 13 -15.01 -10.05 13.91
N ALA A 14 -15.82 -10.19 12.87
CA ALA A 14 -15.58 -9.57 11.59
C ALA A 14 -15.50 -8.07 11.91
N PHE A 15 -14.28 -7.56 12.00
CA PHE A 15 -14.01 -6.15 12.24
C PHE A 15 -14.66 -5.36 11.09
N SER A 16 -15.89 -4.93 11.30
CA SER A 16 -16.66 -4.06 10.43
C SER A 16 -16.46 -2.64 10.95
N GLN A 17 -15.41 -1.96 10.51
CA GLN A 17 -15.32 -0.52 10.74
C GLN A 17 -16.06 0.19 9.61
N ASN A 18 -17.15 0.88 9.95
CA ASN A 18 -17.66 1.96 9.12
C ASN A 18 -16.62 3.08 9.18
N VAL A 19 -15.76 3.16 8.18
CA VAL A 19 -14.69 4.15 8.19
C VAL A 19 -15.21 5.43 7.52
N LYS A 20 -15.23 6.51 8.29
CA LYS A 20 -15.65 7.84 7.84
C LYS A 20 -14.40 8.67 7.51
N ILE A 21 -14.29 9.14 6.27
CA ILE A 21 -13.35 10.23 5.93
C ILE A 21 -14.12 11.53 6.06
N SER A 22 -13.51 12.51 6.70
CA SER A 22 -14.01 13.89 6.71
C SER A 22 -13.05 14.75 5.89
N ILE A 23 -13.55 15.38 4.83
CA ILE A 23 -12.79 16.34 4.03
C ILE A 23 -13.31 17.72 4.37
N ASP A 24 -12.48 18.52 5.04
CA ASP A 24 -12.79 19.90 5.40
C ASP A 24 -12.19 20.83 4.34
N ALA A 25 -13.05 21.59 3.66
CA ALA A 25 -12.67 22.48 2.58
C ALA A 25 -13.15 23.92 2.86
N PRO A 26 -12.31 24.95 2.66
CA PRO A 26 -12.74 26.33 2.79
C PRO A 26 -13.72 26.72 1.68
N ALA A 27 -14.49 27.77 1.92
CA ALA A 27 -15.55 28.29 1.02
C ALA A 27 -15.12 28.43 -0.45
N VAL A 28 -13.87 28.84 -0.69
CA VAL A 28 -13.28 29.05 -2.02
C VAL A 28 -13.17 27.76 -2.85
N LEU A 29 -13.26 26.59 -2.22
CA LEU A 29 -13.24 25.28 -2.88
C LEU A 29 -14.63 24.69 -3.11
N ASN A 30 -15.70 25.39 -2.70
CA ASN A 30 -17.06 24.92 -2.87
C ASN A 30 -17.38 24.65 -4.35
N GLY A 31 -17.96 23.49 -4.64
CA GLY A 31 -18.31 23.07 -5.99
C GLY A 31 -17.17 22.45 -6.80
N ARG A 32 -15.93 22.44 -6.28
CA ARG A 32 -14.80 21.75 -6.94
C ARG A 32 -14.97 20.23 -6.85
N LYS A 33 -14.42 19.54 -7.86
CA LYS A 33 -14.36 18.07 -7.89
C LYS A 33 -13.07 17.59 -7.25
N ALA A 34 -13.17 16.65 -6.32
CA ALA A 34 -12.07 15.90 -5.77
C ALA A 34 -12.16 14.44 -6.22
N ILE A 35 -11.00 13.83 -6.43
CA ILE A 35 -10.85 12.44 -6.82
C ILE A 35 -10.03 11.77 -5.75
N LEU A 36 -10.60 10.73 -5.13
CA LEU A 36 -9.90 9.87 -4.20
C LEU A 36 -9.65 8.52 -4.86
N LEU A 37 -8.37 8.15 -4.96
CA LEU A 37 -7.90 6.94 -5.64
C LEU A 37 -7.29 5.97 -4.64
N THR A 38 -7.69 4.70 -4.70
CA THR A 38 -6.93 3.63 -4.03
C THR A 38 -5.71 3.24 -4.87
N ARG A 39 -4.55 3.15 -4.22
CA ARG A 39 -3.31 2.65 -4.82
C ARG A 39 -3.06 1.22 -4.34
N GLU A 40 -3.72 0.25 -4.98
CA GLU A 40 -3.34 -1.16 -4.88
C GLU A 40 -2.67 -1.64 -6.17
N LYS A 41 -1.51 -2.29 -6.04
CA LYS A 41 -0.85 -2.94 -7.17
C LYS A 41 -1.65 -4.20 -7.55
N GLY A 42 -2.31 -4.18 -8.70
CA GLY A 42 -3.01 -5.35 -9.26
C GLY A 42 -4.51 -5.48 -8.93
N PHE A 43 -5.14 -4.46 -8.32
CA PHE A 43 -6.60 -4.37 -8.19
C PHE A 43 -7.13 -3.13 -8.93
N ALA A 44 -8.40 -3.17 -9.34
CA ALA A 44 -9.09 -2.01 -9.90
C ALA A 44 -9.02 -0.84 -8.90
N ALA A 45 -8.38 0.27 -9.31
CA ALA A 45 -8.35 1.48 -8.50
C ALA A 45 -9.80 1.92 -8.23
N VAL A 46 -10.20 1.98 -6.97
CA VAL A 46 -11.50 2.52 -6.59
C VAL A 46 -11.39 4.03 -6.67
N VAL A 47 -12.19 4.61 -7.56
CA VAL A 47 -12.22 6.04 -7.82
C VAL A 47 -13.49 6.61 -7.21
N HIS A 48 -13.34 7.43 -6.17
CA HIS A 48 -14.46 8.21 -5.65
C HIS A 48 -14.37 9.63 -6.19
N SER A 49 -15.33 10.00 -7.05
CA SER A 49 -15.55 11.39 -7.46
C SER A 49 -16.41 12.08 -6.41
N ILE A 50 -15.88 13.13 -5.81
CA ILE A 50 -16.47 13.81 -4.66
C ILE A 50 -16.65 15.27 -5.06
N LYS A 51 -17.87 15.80 -4.93
CA LYS A 51 -18.08 17.25 -5.04
C LYS A 51 -17.86 17.86 -3.66
N LEU A 52 -16.87 18.75 -3.55
CA LEU A 52 -16.56 19.42 -2.29
C LEU A 52 -17.66 20.44 -1.98
N GLY A 53 -18.22 20.33 -0.77
CA GLY A 53 -19.10 21.35 -0.20
C GLY A 53 -18.32 22.45 0.50
N PHE A 54 -19.05 23.45 1.00
CA PHE A 54 -18.53 24.49 1.91
C PHE A 54 -18.18 23.91 3.30
N ASP A 55 -18.71 22.74 3.63
CA ASP A 55 -18.56 22.04 4.91
C ASP A 55 -17.78 20.72 4.79
N THR A 56 -17.68 20.00 5.91
CA THR A 56 -17.13 18.65 5.98
C THR A 56 -17.88 17.69 5.07
N THR A 57 -17.17 17.08 4.11
CA THR A 57 -17.72 15.98 3.30
C THR A 57 -17.41 14.64 3.96
N HIS A 58 -18.45 13.89 4.32
CA HIS A 58 -18.31 12.56 4.91
C HIS A 58 -18.36 11.46 3.83
N LEU A 59 -17.29 10.68 3.71
CA LEU A 59 -17.26 9.52 2.82
C LEU A 59 -17.41 8.24 3.64
N GLN A 60 -18.37 7.41 3.23
CA GLN A 60 -18.49 6.04 3.73
C GLN A 60 -17.80 5.09 2.77
N MET A 61 -16.82 4.36 3.30
CA MET A 61 -16.00 3.44 2.53
C MET A 61 -16.48 2.00 2.73
N ASP A 62 -16.34 1.19 1.67
CA ASP A 62 -16.57 -0.26 1.74
C ASP A 62 -15.68 -0.90 2.81
N ARG A 63 -16.23 -1.88 3.54
CA ARG A 63 -15.59 -2.61 4.63
C ARG A 63 -14.36 -3.41 4.19
N ASN A 64 -14.28 -3.72 2.91
CA ASN A 64 -13.18 -4.49 2.34
C ASN A 64 -11.99 -3.63 1.94
N LEU A 65 -12.16 -2.30 1.88
CA LEU A 65 -11.06 -1.38 1.65
C LEU A 65 -10.06 -1.53 2.80
N VAL A 66 -8.90 -2.03 2.43
CA VAL A 66 -7.80 -2.27 3.34
C VAL A 66 -7.27 -0.88 3.77
N PRO A 67 -6.44 -0.77 4.81
CA PRO A 67 -5.51 0.36 4.95
C PRO A 67 -4.64 0.39 3.69
N ASP A 68 -5.20 1.05 2.70
CA ASP A 68 -4.64 1.28 1.41
C ASP A 68 -3.98 2.64 1.42
N LEU A 69 -3.00 2.74 0.55
CA LEU A 69 -2.45 4.01 0.17
C LEU A 69 -3.52 4.72 -0.65
N TYR A 70 -4.04 5.84 -0.15
CA TYR A 70 -4.98 6.68 -0.86
C TYR A 70 -4.25 7.87 -1.45
N GLN A 71 -4.71 8.32 -2.62
CA GLN A 71 -4.28 9.57 -3.21
C GLN A 71 -5.51 10.45 -3.45
N LEU A 72 -5.53 11.62 -2.82
CA LEU A 72 -6.52 12.65 -3.04
C LEU A 72 -5.96 13.69 -4.04
N GLN A 73 -6.74 13.99 -5.05
CA GLN A 73 -6.51 15.07 -6.00
C GLN A 73 -7.72 15.99 -6.00
N VAL A 74 -7.49 17.29 -6.14
CA VAL A 74 -8.57 18.27 -6.20
C VAL A 74 -8.42 19.10 -7.47
N SER A 75 -9.51 19.27 -8.20
CA SER A 75 -9.53 20.05 -9.43
C SER A 75 -9.01 21.47 -9.20
N GLN A 76 -8.17 21.95 -10.11
CA GLN A 76 -7.59 23.29 -10.08
C GLN A 76 -6.77 23.59 -8.80
N MET A 77 -6.28 22.56 -8.11
CA MET A 77 -5.27 22.69 -7.07
C MET A 77 -4.00 21.95 -7.51
N LYS A 78 -2.85 22.41 -7.04
CA LYS A 78 -1.57 21.76 -7.37
C LYS A 78 -1.39 20.49 -6.55
N GLY A 79 -0.69 19.51 -7.12
CA GLY A 79 -0.24 18.32 -6.41
C GLY A 79 -1.34 17.33 -6.06
N SER A 80 -0.98 16.37 -5.19
CA SER A 80 -1.87 15.34 -4.67
C SER A 80 -1.44 14.94 -3.27
N LEU A 81 -2.40 14.57 -2.43
CA LEU A 81 -2.15 14.14 -1.07
C LEU A 81 -2.19 12.62 -0.98
N THR A 82 -1.11 12.02 -0.51
CA THR A 82 -1.02 10.58 -0.35
C THR A 82 -1.02 10.23 1.14
N PHE A 83 -1.92 9.35 1.56
CA PHE A 83 -2.07 8.99 2.97
C PHE A 83 -2.59 7.57 3.12
N PHE A 84 -2.23 6.91 4.22
CA PHE A 84 -2.88 5.66 4.60
C PHE A 84 -4.13 5.98 5.40
N PHE A 85 -5.17 5.21 5.11
CA PHE A 85 -6.44 5.35 5.76
C PHE A 85 -6.47 4.60 7.09
N ASP A 86 -6.76 5.33 8.17
CA ASP A 86 -7.09 4.78 9.48
C ASP A 86 -8.45 5.33 9.94
N SER A 87 -9.06 4.67 10.93
CA SER A 87 -10.32 5.11 11.51
C SER A 87 -10.21 6.54 12.06
N GLY A 88 -11.11 7.42 11.62
CA GLY A 88 -11.10 8.84 12.01
C GLY A 88 -10.18 9.73 11.18
N THR A 89 -9.68 9.28 10.02
CA THR A 89 -8.89 10.13 9.12
C THR A 89 -9.66 11.39 8.71
N GLN A 90 -9.06 12.56 8.92
CA GLN A 90 -9.58 13.84 8.44
C GLN A 90 -8.54 14.50 7.54
N VAL A 91 -8.99 15.00 6.40
CA VAL A 91 -8.17 15.73 5.43
C VAL A 91 -8.62 17.19 5.43
N ARG A 92 -7.70 18.09 5.78
CA ARG A 92 -7.97 19.53 5.78
C ARG A 92 -7.33 20.14 4.54
N LEU A 93 -8.13 20.66 3.62
CA LEU A 93 -7.67 21.32 2.40
C LEU A 93 -7.36 22.80 2.69
N ASP A 94 -6.37 23.03 3.55
CA ASP A 94 -6.01 24.32 4.14
C ASP A 94 -4.98 25.11 3.31
N THR A 95 -4.48 24.55 2.20
CA THR A 95 -3.53 25.22 1.31
C THR A 95 -3.95 25.14 -0.15
N THR A 96 -3.33 25.94 -1.02
CA THR A 96 -3.56 25.89 -2.47
C THR A 96 -2.86 24.71 -3.18
N ASP A 97 -2.06 23.93 -2.44
CA ASP A 97 -1.32 22.77 -2.91
C ASP A 97 -1.74 21.55 -2.08
N VAL A 98 -2.50 20.65 -2.70
CA VAL A 98 -3.09 19.48 -2.03
C VAL A 98 -2.03 18.63 -1.33
N SER A 99 -0.80 18.59 -1.85
CA SER A 99 0.29 17.81 -1.23
C SER A 99 0.75 18.33 0.14
N LYS A 100 0.41 19.58 0.48
CA LYS A 100 0.77 20.25 1.75
C LYS A 100 -0.37 20.23 2.76
N SER A 101 -1.54 19.75 2.37
CA SER A 101 -2.72 19.64 3.22
C SER A 101 -2.48 18.75 4.44
N VAL A 102 -3.07 19.13 5.58
CA VAL A 102 -2.96 18.36 6.83
C VAL A 102 -3.85 17.11 6.78
N VAL A 103 -3.29 15.97 7.19
CA VAL A 103 -4.03 14.71 7.37
C VAL A 103 -3.89 14.24 8.81
N THR A 104 -4.98 14.27 9.56
CA THR A 104 -5.03 13.72 10.91
C THR A 104 -5.31 12.23 10.88
N HIS A 105 -4.85 11.51 11.91
CA HIS A 105 -5.01 10.06 12.03
C HIS A 105 -4.43 9.25 10.86
N SER A 106 -3.53 9.83 10.06
CA SER A 106 -2.72 9.07 9.09
C SER A 106 -1.30 8.92 9.62
N LYS A 107 -0.90 7.68 9.91
CA LYS A 107 0.42 7.37 10.49
C LYS A 107 1.57 7.36 9.48
N SER A 108 1.27 7.49 8.20
CA SER A 108 2.19 7.16 7.11
C SER A 108 2.69 8.35 6.31
N ASN A 109 2.13 9.55 6.48
CA ASN A 109 2.41 10.67 5.58
C ASN A 109 3.93 11.00 5.51
N PRO A 110 4.66 11.09 6.64
CA PRO A 110 6.11 11.35 6.59
C PRO A 110 6.92 10.16 6.06
N GLU A 111 6.64 8.94 6.53
CA GLU A 111 7.37 7.74 6.14
C GLU A 111 7.14 7.37 4.67
N TRP A 112 5.92 7.59 4.15
CA TRP A 112 5.59 7.36 2.75
C TRP A 112 6.34 8.34 1.86
N ARG A 113 6.37 9.62 2.25
CA ARG A 113 7.17 10.63 1.55
C ARG A 113 8.65 10.26 1.56
N MET A 114 9.19 9.83 2.69
CA MET A 114 10.56 9.33 2.79
C MET A 114 10.82 8.16 1.83
N TYR A 115 9.97 7.13 1.83
CA TYR A 115 10.09 6.01 0.90
C TYR A 115 10.00 6.46 -0.57
N TRP A 116 9.04 7.34 -0.87
CA TRP A 116 8.82 7.85 -2.22
C TRP A 116 10.04 8.61 -2.74
N ASP A 117 10.52 9.59 -1.97
CA ASP A 117 11.61 10.48 -2.37
C ASP A 117 12.96 9.74 -2.44
N SER A 118 13.20 8.78 -1.55
CA SER A 118 14.50 8.09 -1.45
C SER A 118 14.61 6.83 -2.32
N ILE A 119 13.50 6.15 -2.63
CA ILE A 119 13.52 4.86 -3.30
C ILE A 119 12.68 4.89 -4.58
N GLN A 120 11.38 5.17 -4.47
CA GLN A 120 10.45 4.96 -5.57
C GLN A 120 10.65 5.96 -6.72
N GLN A 121 10.62 7.26 -6.44
CA GLN A 121 10.68 8.31 -7.45
C GLN A 121 12.00 8.29 -8.25
N PRO A 122 13.20 8.15 -7.63
CA PRO A 122 14.44 8.05 -8.39
C PRO A 122 14.48 6.82 -9.30
N SER A 123 13.93 5.69 -8.83
CA SER A 123 13.82 4.47 -9.64
C SER A 123 12.88 4.67 -10.82
N ASP A 124 11.68 5.21 -10.58
CA ASP A 124 10.70 5.45 -11.65
C ASP A 124 11.27 6.36 -12.73
N ALA A 125 12.05 7.39 -12.35
CA ALA A 125 12.75 8.26 -13.29
C ALA A 125 13.77 7.47 -14.15
N ARG A 126 14.56 6.58 -13.56
CA ARG A 126 15.53 5.73 -14.28
C ARG A 126 14.84 4.71 -15.18
N LEU A 127 13.83 3.99 -14.68
CA LEU A 127 13.05 3.03 -15.47
C LEU A 127 12.42 3.69 -16.69
N ASN A 128 11.81 4.86 -16.54
CA ASN A 128 11.24 5.61 -17.67
C ASN A 128 12.32 5.96 -18.71
N ALA A 129 13.51 6.37 -18.27
CA ALA A 129 14.63 6.63 -19.17
C ALA A 129 15.06 5.36 -19.92
N TYR A 130 15.16 4.21 -19.24
CA TYR A 130 15.53 2.93 -19.85
C TYR A 130 14.50 2.45 -20.87
N VAL A 131 13.20 2.56 -20.56
CA VAL A 131 12.11 2.21 -21.50
C VAL A 131 12.18 3.06 -22.77
N VAL A 132 12.44 4.36 -22.65
CA VAL A 132 12.62 5.24 -23.83
C VAL A 132 13.81 4.78 -24.68
N LYS A 133 14.91 4.34 -24.06
CA LYS A 133 16.10 3.85 -24.77
C LYS A 133 15.86 2.48 -25.41
N GLU A 134 15.16 1.57 -24.73
CA GLU A 134 14.73 0.28 -25.26
C GLU A 134 13.90 0.46 -26.53
N VAL A 135 12.88 1.34 -26.48
CA VAL A 135 12.01 1.63 -27.64
C VAL A 135 12.82 2.20 -28.80
N ARG A 136 13.80 3.06 -28.53
CA ARG A 136 14.70 3.59 -29.58
C ARG A 136 15.58 2.50 -30.19
N ALA A 137 16.14 1.60 -29.38
CA ALA A 137 16.95 0.49 -29.86
C ALA A 137 16.11 -0.48 -30.72
N ARG A 138 14.87 -0.78 -30.29
CA ARG A 138 13.91 -1.59 -31.05
C ARG A 138 13.62 -0.98 -32.42
N LYS A 139 13.35 0.33 -32.49
CA LYS A 139 13.09 1.02 -33.77
C LYS A 139 14.28 1.01 -34.72
N LYS A 140 15.51 0.90 -34.19
CA LYS A 140 16.75 0.86 -34.98
C LYS A 140 17.24 -0.57 -35.26
N ASN A 141 16.49 -1.60 -34.86
CA ASN A 141 16.88 -3.01 -34.97
C ASN A 141 18.26 -3.31 -34.34
N GLN A 142 18.60 -2.64 -33.23
CA GLN A 142 19.86 -2.83 -32.51
C GLN A 142 19.68 -3.85 -31.37
N THR A 143 19.86 -5.13 -31.68
CA THR A 143 19.61 -6.24 -30.73
C THR A 143 20.44 -6.16 -29.46
N ASP A 144 21.74 -5.85 -29.54
CA ASP A 144 22.60 -5.76 -28.35
C ASP A 144 22.17 -4.61 -27.43
N SER A 145 21.82 -3.46 -28.01
CA SER A 145 21.30 -2.33 -27.27
C SER A 145 19.95 -2.64 -26.64
N LEU A 146 19.07 -3.37 -27.34
CA LEU A 146 17.80 -3.82 -26.80
C LEU A 146 18.01 -4.67 -25.55
N ASN A 147 18.85 -5.71 -25.65
CA ASN A 147 19.16 -6.62 -24.56
C ASN A 147 19.78 -5.88 -23.36
N TYR A 148 20.67 -4.93 -23.64
CA TYR A 148 21.27 -4.08 -22.60
C TYR A 148 20.20 -3.29 -21.81
N TRP A 149 19.27 -2.61 -22.49
CA TRP A 149 18.24 -1.82 -21.80
C TRP A 149 17.21 -2.67 -21.05
N VAL A 150 16.92 -3.88 -21.52
CA VAL A 150 16.11 -4.85 -20.78
C VAL A 150 16.84 -5.28 -19.50
N ALA A 151 18.13 -5.63 -19.61
CA ALA A 151 18.94 -5.99 -18.44
C ALA A 151 19.04 -4.85 -17.40
N GLN A 152 19.18 -3.60 -17.85
CA GLN A 152 19.18 -2.44 -16.95
C GLN A 152 17.85 -2.27 -16.19
N GLN A 153 16.71 -2.55 -16.84
CA GLN A 153 15.41 -2.51 -16.16
C GLN A 153 15.29 -3.61 -15.10
N ASP A 154 15.82 -4.81 -15.37
CA ASP A 154 15.78 -5.90 -14.39
C ASP A 154 16.71 -5.64 -13.20
N LEU A 155 17.90 -5.07 -13.44
CA LEU A 155 18.79 -4.63 -12.37
C LEU A 155 18.13 -3.56 -11.49
N GLU A 156 17.48 -2.57 -12.09
CA GLU A 156 16.78 -1.52 -11.34
C GLU A 156 15.63 -2.11 -10.50
N ARG A 157 14.83 -3.04 -11.05
CA ARG A 157 13.77 -3.73 -10.30
C ARG A 157 14.32 -4.48 -9.09
N GLN A 158 15.46 -5.16 -9.24
CA GLN A 158 16.12 -5.87 -8.14
C GLN A 158 16.63 -4.88 -7.08
N GLU A 159 17.23 -3.77 -7.51
CA GLU A 159 17.71 -2.72 -6.60
C GLU A 159 16.57 -2.11 -5.78
N VAL A 160 15.43 -1.81 -6.42
CA VAL A 160 14.22 -1.31 -5.73
C VAL A 160 13.73 -2.31 -4.71
N LEU A 161 13.64 -3.60 -5.06
CA LEU A 161 13.21 -4.63 -4.13
C LEU A 161 14.17 -4.74 -2.94
N SER A 162 15.48 -4.69 -3.18
CA SER A 162 16.50 -4.69 -2.13
C SER A 162 16.35 -3.50 -1.19
N LYS A 163 16.25 -2.28 -1.74
CA LYS A 163 16.05 -1.04 -0.95
C LYS A 163 14.73 -1.05 -0.18
N THR A 164 13.67 -1.58 -0.79
CA THR A 164 12.36 -1.74 -0.14
C THR A 164 12.45 -2.72 1.04
N GLY A 165 13.13 -3.85 0.86
CA GLY A 165 13.37 -4.82 1.94
C GLY A 165 14.15 -4.20 3.09
N LYS A 166 15.19 -3.41 2.78
CA LYS A 166 15.94 -2.64 3.77
C LYS A 166 15.08 -1.59 4.49
N PHE A 167 14.24 -0.86 3.77
CA PHE A 167 13.31 0.10 4.38
C PHE A 167 12.39 -0.59 5.40
N ILE A 168 11.79 -1.73 5.02
CA ILE A 168 10.93 -2.53 5.90
C ILE A 168 11.69 -2.97 7.15
N PHE A 169 12.93 -3.42 6.98
CA PHE A 169 13.80 -3.85 8.07
C PHE A 169 14.10 -2.71 9.04
N ASP A 170 14.45 -1.53 8.51
CA ASP A 170 14.86 -0.38 9.31
C ASP A 170 13.65 0.29 10.01
N HIS A 171 12.43 0.08 9.50
CA HIS A 171 11.19 0.73 9.98
C HIS A 171 10.11 -0.30 10.37
N PRO A 172 10.33 -1.17 11.36
CA PRO A 172 9.43 -2.29 11.66
C PRO A 172 8.06 -1.88 12.25
N ARG A 173 7.95 -0.67 12.80
CA ARG A 173 6.71 -0.08 13.33
C ARG A 173 5.87 0.65 12.29
N SER A 174 6.39 0.79 11.07
CA SER A 174 5.80 1.60 10.03
C SER A 174 4.61 0.92 9.35
N TYR A 175 3.54 1.68 9.15
CA TYR A 175 2.41 1.26 8.32
C TYR A 175 2.81 1.15 6.84
N VAL A 176 3.78 1.97 6.41
CA VAL A 176 4.38 1.89 5.07
C VAL A 176 5.12 0.57 4.91
N SER A 177 5.94 0.18 5.88
CA SER A 177 6.61 -1.13 5.86
C SER A 177 5.63 -2.29 5.78
N LEU A 178 4.54 -2.24 6.56
CA LEU A 178 3.49 -3.25 6.53
C LEU A 178 2.81 -3.34 5.16
N TYR A 179 2.55 -2.20 4.51
CA TYR A 179 2.00 -2.14 3.16
C TYR A 179 2.98 -2.63 2.09
N LEU A 180 4.23 -2.18 2.15
CA LEU A 180 5.28 -2.58 1.19
C LEU A 180 5.51 -4.10 1.26
N LEU A 181 5.48 -4.68 2.47
CA LEU A 181 5.54 -6.12 2.66
C LEU A 181 4.30 -6.82 2.07
N LYS A 182 3.10 -6.25 2.24
CA LYS A 182 1.85 -6.78 1.64
C LYS A 182 1.96 -6.87 0.12
N ILE A 183 2.31 -5.76 -0.54
CA ILE A 183 2.29 -5.68 -2.00
C ILE A 183 3.45 -6.43 -2.66
N ASN A 184 4.56 -6.63 -1.94
CA ASN A 184 5.74 -7.37 -2.41
C ASN A 184 5.90 -8.72 -1.71
N TRP A 185 4.82 -9.30 -1.19
CA TRP A 185 4.86 -10.51 -0.36
C TRP A 185 5.66 -11.65 -1.01
N TYR A 186 5.46 -11.90 -2.30
CA TYR A 186 6.13 -13.01 -2.98
C TYR A 186 7.65 -12.83 -3.12
N ALA A 187 8.14 -11.59 -3.20
CA ALA A 187 9.57 -11.29 -3.19
C ALA A 187 10.18 -11.44 -1.78
N PHE A 188 9.39 -11.18 -0.74
CA PHE A 188 9.88 -11.06 0.64
C PHE A 188 9.52 -12.21 1.58
N LYS A 189 8.64 -13.14 1.17
CA LYS A 189 8.08 -14.21 2.04
C LYS A 189 9.15 -15.06 2.76
N ASN A 190 10.34 -15.19 2.17
CA ASN A 190 11.45 -16.01 2.69
C ASN A 190 12.56 -15.17 3.36
N GLN A 191 12.42 -13.85 3.44
CA GLN A 191 13.47 -12.96 3.96
C GLN A 191 13.34 -12.65 5.46
N GLY A 192 12.38 -13.28 6.15
CA GLY A 192 12.16 -13.06 7.59
C GLY A 192 11.66 -11.65 7.96
N LEU A 193 11.19 -10.87 6.98
CA LEU A 193 10.76 -9.47 7.19
C LEU A 193 9.46 -9.36 7.97
N PHE A 194 8.56 -10.35 7.88
CA PHE A 194 7.31 -10.34 8.63
C PHE A 194 7.55 -10.47 10.15
N GLU A 195 8.51 -11.30 10.54
CA GLU A 195 8.91 -11.57 11.92
C GLU A 195 9.55 -10.38 12.59
N ARG A 196 10.10 -9.46 11.80
CA ARG A 196 10.67 -8.21 12.29
C ARG A 196 9.65 -7.10 12.49
N LEU A 197 8.47 -7.21 11.87
CA LEU A 197 7.42 -6.21 12.08
C LEU A 197 7.04 -6.12 13.55
N ASP A 198 6.83 -4.91 14.04
CA ASP A 198 6.52 -4.69 15.44
C ASP A 198 5.14 -5.28 15.79
N PRO A 199 5.03 -6.05 16.89
CA PRO A 199 3.76 -6.62 17.36
C PRO A 199 2.64 -5.59 17.60
N ALA A 200 2.95 -4.31 17.81
CA ALA A 200 1.96 -3.23 17.91
C ALA A 200 1.10 -3.12 16.63
N LEU A 201 1.60 -3.60 15.49
CA LEU A 201 0.87 -3.68 14.22
C LEU A 201 -0.13 -4.86 14.18
N ALA A 202 -0.15 -5.76 15.16
CA ALA A 202 -0.95 -6.99 15.12
C ALA A 202 -2.46 -6.76 15.06
N HIS A 203 -2.93 -5.61 15.52
CA HIS A 203 -4.34 -5.23 15.42
C HIS A 203 -4.76 -4.92 13.97
N HIS A 204 -3.80 -4.54 13.13
CA HIS A 204 -4.03 -4.10 11.76
C HIS A 204 -4.39 -5.26 10.82
N LYS A 205 -5.37 -5.04 9.92
CA LYS A 205 -5.86 -6.05 8.97
C LYS A 205 -4.75 -6.64 8.10
N ASN A 206 -3.83 -5.81 7.58
CA ASN A 206 -2.70 -6.29 6.77
C ASN A 206 -1.76 -7.21 7.56
N TYR A 207 -1.57 -6.96 8.84
CA TYR A 207 -0.73 -7.81 9.67
C TYR A 207 -1.38 -9.19 9.81
N LYS A 208 -2.69 -9.24 10.11
CA LYS A 208 -3.47 -10.47 10.19
C LYS A 208 -3.45 -11.24 8.85
N LEU A 209 -3.61 -10.54 7.73
CA LEU A 209 -3.54 -11.12 6.37
C LEU A 209 -2.17 -11.76 6.11
N LEU A 210 -1.08 -11.04 6.39
CA LEU A 210 0.28 -11.55 6.16
C LEU A 210 0.60 -12.72 7.10
N LYS A 211 0.12 -12.68 8.34
CA LYS A 211 0.21 -13.78 9.30
C LYS A 211 -0.44 -15.04 8.73
N GLU A 212 -1.63 -14.92 8.14
CA GLU A 212 -2.34 -16.03 7.52
C GLU A 212 -1.63 -16.56 6.27
N LYS A 213 -1.22 -15.67 5.35
CA LYS A 213 -0.44 -16.05 4.16
C LYS A 213 0.83 -16.81 4.53
N ARG A 214 1.52 -16.40 5.59
CA ARG A 214 2.70 -17.08 6.12
C ARG A 214 2.35 -18.46 6.69
N ARG A 215 1.24 -18.59 7.41
CA ARG A 215 0.78 -19.88 7.94
C ARG A 215 0.56 -20.88 6.81
N VAL A 216 -0.18 -20.48 5.78
CA VAL A 216 -0.44 -21.31 4.58
C VAL A 216 0.87 -21.70 3.88
N ALA A 217 1.79 -20.74 3.69
CA ALA A 217 3.07 -21.00 3.05
C ALA A 217 3.97 -21.98 3.82
N LYS A 218 3.84 -22.04 5.16
CA LYS A 218 4.56 -23.03 5.98
C LYS A 218 3.93 -24.41 5.87
N THR A 219 2.60 -24.50 5.94
CA THR A 219 1.87 -25.77 5.82
C THR A 219 2.14 -26.45 4.47
N SER A 220 2.14 -25.69 3.37
CA SER A 220 2.42 -26.22 2.03
C SER A 220 3.86 -26.76 1.87
N VAL A 221 4.81 -26.30 2.67
CA VAL A 221 6.19 -26.80 2.65
C VAL A 221 6.31 -28.09 3.48
N THR A 222 5.56 -28.20 4.58
CA THR A 222 5.59 -29.38 5.44
C THR A 222 4.93 -30.61 4.79
N GLU A 223 3.85 -30.42 4.01
CA GLU A 223 3.17 -31.54 3.31
C GLU A 223 4.04 -32.18 2.21
N ILE A 224 4.90 -31.40 1.56
CA ILE A 224 5.86 -31.89 0.55
C ILE A 224 6.96 -32.73 1.19
N HIS A 225 7.38 -32.43 2.43
CA HIS A 225 8.37 -33.24 3.14
C HIS A 225 7.78 -34.51 3.77
N SER A 226 6.51 -34.52 4.17
CA SER A 226 5.87 -35.74 4.72
C SER A 226 5.50 -36.79 3.66
N SER A 227 5.49 -36.43 2.37
CA SER A 227 5.14 -37.33 1.26
C SER A 227 6.36 -37.98 0.57
N GLY A 228 7.58 -37.58 0.96
CA GLY A 228 8.84 -38.07 0.38
C GLY A 228 9.56 -39.17 1.15
N THR A 229 8.98 -39.71 2.23
CA THR A 229 9.62 -40.77 3.03
C THR A 229 8.67 -41.95 3.23
N LYS A 230 8.43 -42.69 2.15
CA LYS A 230 8.00 -44.09 2.20
C LYS A 230 8.78 -44.85 1.12
N PHE A 231 9.95 -45.33 1.51
CA PHE A 231 10.54 -46.54 0.92
C PHE A 231 10.09 -47.72 1.77
#